data_AF-A0AAW3N9R6-F1
#
_entry.id   AF-A0AAW3N9R6-F1
#
_cell.length_a   1.000
_cell.length_b   1.000
_cell.length_c   1.000
_cell.angle_alpha   90.00
_cell.angle_beta   90.00
_cell.angle_gamma   90.00
#
_symmetry.space_group_name_H-M   'P 1'
#
loop_
_entity.id
_entity.type
_entity.pdbx_description
1 polymer ?
#
loop_
_entity_poly.entity_id
_entity_poly.type
_entity_poly.pdbx_seq_one_letter_code
_entity_poly.pdbx_strand_id
1 'polypeptide(L)'
;MPKFISATHDKATLTVQYVADNGDILLRSGGTICWRFNNPGNMRPLEKKKDGSRPVGPVKTFIGIGDSKSGEFYIFPDYDTGWKEKFALLRRKYNAMSISDAMYIYAPKKENNTEAYIAAICKGTGYDRTRRLDSMSDTELEAMMTVMKQHEGYNNLVNTRHEQWIRTASVTLSNGAQPIPDQKVVVRAKGKEIVAKTDKTGQLPLMPFEAAGEQIQLFIEHSAGLKQIGEIVTQAKSAAYVFFHDLITVSAPTGSHFAKDPVRHDKPAGFRYRIVSGDTLGKIGAKFKVSVEQLQKDNHLHSTRIFAGDYLYINMPKPDAAPKPAAGGEKPSAHESSSPSNGKSGDFSELAKPAPGTAASTGAAAQPKPASRTGEAHPSAGASHGEVASAEAPHTESDAAAASAPAASSLPADAAKSGGANATLDRSKQGQGHPVALLNGDSKEAPWMAFAIEQAKLWHGQKEDVITNTINYHHEVGSALKSLVGDGNPWCASFVNWCLKQALYKMTAAPADSQSFRHNDNFVKIDKPVFGAVAVYKHRKGGHAAFVYAQTSTGAPILLGGNQSDAINFGMQLPSELKGFYVPAAYLKFAQEQLAKGVKLETSTPKDLNDEFHITFAKKKKNADR
;
A
#
# COMPACT_ATOMS: atom_id res chain seq x y z
N MET A 1 -4.37 -23.43 6.46
CA MET A 1 -3.20 -23.92 5.72
C MET A 1 -2.61 -22.75 4.95
N PRO A 2 -1.28 -22.70 4.76
CA PRO A 2 -0.65 -21.67 3.94
C PRO A 2 -1.19 -21.72 2.50
N LYS A 3 -1.34 -20.55 1.86
CA LYS A 3 -1.81 -20.46 0.48
C LYS A 3 -0.62 -20.35 -0.45
N PHE A 4 -0.49 -21.27 -1.40
CA PHE A 4 0.59 -21.19 -2.40
C PHE A 4 0.31 -20.07 -3.41
N ILE A 5 1.30 -19.22 -3.64
CA ILE A 5 1.21 -18.02 -4.49
C ILE A 5 2.07 -18.11 -5.75
N SER A 6 3.11 -18.94 -5.73
CA SER A 6 3.94 -19.23 -6.89
C SER A 6 4.46 -20.66 -6.84
N ALA A 7 4.75 -21.22 -8.02
CA ALA A 7 5.38 -22.53 -8.12
C ALA A 7 6.37 -22.58 -9.29
N THR A 8 7.53 -23.20 -9.05
CA THR A 8 8.54 -23.48 -10.07
C THR A 8 8.81 -24.97 -10.14
N HIS A 9 9.15 -25.48 -11.33
CA HIS A 9 9.43 -26.89 -11.54
C HIS A 9 10.86 -27.07 -12.04
N ASP A 10 11.63 -27.87 -11.33
CA ASP A 10 12.93 -28.33 -11.80
C ASP A 10 12.76 -29.64 -12.59
N LYS A 11 13.08 -29.57 -13.88
CA LYS A 11 12.98 -30.69 -14.81
C LYS A 11 14.01 -31.77 -14.53
N ALA A 12 15.19 -31.41 -13.99
CA ALA A 12 16.26 -32.37 -13.74
C ALA A 12 15.91 -33.32 -12.59
N THR A 13 15.38 -32.77 -11.50
CA THR A 13 15.00 -33.55 -10.31
C THR A 13 13.53 -33.94 -10.27
N LEU A 14 12.71 -33.45 -11.20
CA LEU A 14 11.24 -33.60 -11.21
C LEU A 14 10.56 -33.08 -9.93
N THR A 15 11.14 -32.04 -9.34
CA THR A 15 10.69 -31.43 -8.09
C THR A 15 9.95 -30.14 -8.38
N VAL A 16 8.79 -29.97 -7.73
CA VAL A 16 8.08 -28.69 -7.71
C VAL A 16 8.38 -27.98 -6.41
N GLN A 17 8.78 -26.73 -6.51
CA GLN A 17 8.91 -25.82 -5.38
C GLN A 17 7.68 -24.93 -5.34
N TYR A 18 6.83 -25.12 -4.34
CA TYR A 18 5.72 -24.23 -4.03
C TYR A 18 6.15 -23.19 -3.00
N VAL A 19 5.85 -21.92 -3.26
CA VAL A 19 6.07 -20.82 -2.32
C VAL A 19 4.73 -20.38 -1.76
N ALA A 20 4.60 -20.43 -0.44
CA ALA A 20 3.43 -19.97 0.28
C ALA A 20 3.43 -18.45 0.51
N ASP A 21 2.25 -17.90 0.75
CA ASP A 21 2.01 -16.51 1.15
C ASP A 21 2.74 -16.11 2.45
N ASN A 22 3.01 -17.07 3.33
CA ASN A 22 3.79 -16.88 4.54
C ASN A 22 5.31 -17.08 4.36
N GLY A 23 5.78 -17.34 3.12
CA GLY A 23 7.18 -17.57 2.79
C GLY A 23 7.68 -19.01 3.01
N ASP A 24 6.88 -19.92 3.58
CA ASP A 24 7.26 -21.34 3.64
C ASP A 24 7.38 -21.91 2.22
N ILE A 25 8.35 -22.80 2.03
CA ILE A 25 8.51 -23.55 0.79
C ILE A 25 8.06 -24.98 1.01
N LEU A 26 7.27 -25.53 0.10
CA LEU A 26 7.02 -26.96 -0.01
C LEU A 26 7.73 -27.48 -1.25
N LEU A 27 8.69 -28.38 -1.06
CA LEU A 27 9.24 -29.20 -2.12
C LEU A 27 8.40 -30.46 -2.27
N ARG A 28 7.93 -30.70 -3.49
CA ARG A 28 7.12 -31.86 -3.84
C ARG A 28 7.76 -32.64 -4.98
N SER A 29 8.15 -33.88 -4.73
CA SER A 29 8.80 -34.77 -5.70
C SER A 29 8.17 -36.17 -5.73
N GLY A 30 8.51 -36.95 -6.76
CA GLY A 30 7.89 -38.25 -7.03
C GLY A 30 6.40 -38.16 -7.34
N GLY A 31 5.61 -39.23 -7.17
CA GLY A 31 4.21 -39.25 -7.61
C GLY A 31 4.01 -39.02 -9.12
N THR A 32 2.79 -38.74 -9.54
CA THR A 32 2.46 -38.33 -10.93
C THR A 32 2.51 -36.82 -11.10
N ILE A 33 2.62 -36.35 -12.35
CA ILE A 33 2.58 -34.91 -12.69
C ILE A 33 1.27 -34.27 -12.19
N CYS A 34 0.15 -34.96 -12.36
CA CYS A 34 -1.18 -34.47 -11.96
C CYS A 34 -1.21 -34.12 -10.46
N TRP A 35 -0.67 -35.00 -9.61
CA TRP A 35 -0.54 -34.74 -8.18
C TRP A 35 0.52 -33.68 -7.88
N ARG A 36 1.72 -33.82 -8.46
CA ARG A 36 2.82 -32.88 -8.21
C ARG A 36 2.41 -31.45 -8.51
N PHE A 37 1.60 -31.23 -9.54
CA PHE A 37 1.24 -29.90 -10.05
C PHE A 37 -0.13 -29.39 -9.55
N ASN A 38 -0.80 -30.13 -8.65
CA ASN A 38 -2.20 -29.88 -8.29
C ASN A 38 -3.11 -29.74 -9.51
N ASN A 39 -2.81 -30.49 -10.57
CA ASN A 39 -3.44 -30.38 -11.87
C ASN A 39 -4.15 -31.71 -12.20
N PRO A 40 -5.33 -31.97 -11.60
CA PRO A 40 -6.07 -33.21 -11.80
C PRO A 40 -6.72 -33.32 -13.19
N GLY A 41 -6.36 -32.43 -14.12
CA GLY A 41 -6.77 -32.43 -15.53
C GLY A 41 -5.61 -32.53 -16.50
N ASN A 42 -4.35 -32.56 -16.05
CA ASN A 42 -3.19 -32.38 -16.94
C ASN A 42 -3.37 -31.18 -17.90
N MET A 43 -4.01 -30.11 -17.42
CA MET A 43 -4.30 -28.93 -18.23
C MET A 43 -3.01 -28.26 -18.67
N ARG A 44 -2.94 -27.93 -19.95
CA ARG A 44 -1.75 -27.35 -20.59
C ARG A 44 -1.93 -25.87 -20.89
N PRO A 45 -0.85 -25.08 -20.82
CA PRO A 45 -0.87 -23.71 -21.31
C PRO A 45 -1.08 -23.62 -22.82
N LEU A 46 -1.53 -22.46 -23.28
CA LEU A 46 -1.55 -22.15 -24.71
C LEU A 46 -0.12 -22.22 -25.28
N GLU A 47 -0.03 -22.71 -26.51
CA GLU A 47 1.23 -22.77 -27.25
C GLU A 47 1.85 -21.37 -27.38
N LYS A 48 3.18 -21.33 -27.30
CA LYS A 48 3.93 -20.10 -27.53
C LYS A 48 3.80 -19.71 -29.01
N LYS A 49 3.71 -18.42 -29.27
CA LYS A 49 3.83 -17.86 -30.62
C LYS A 49 5.27 -18.06 -31.12
N LYS A 50 5.48 -17.86 -32.43
CA LYS A 50 6.81 -17.93 -33.06
C LYS A 50 7.84 -16.99 -32.42
N ASP A 51 7.37 -15.87 -31.85
CA ASP A 51 8.21 -14.89 -31.13
C ASP A 51 8.55 -15.31 -29.69
N GLY A 52 8.13 -16.51 -29.25
CA GLY A 52 8.33 -17.02 -27.89
C GLY A 52 7.34 -16.50 -26.85
N SER A 53 6.50 -15.51 -27.19
CA SER A 53 5.48 -14.98 -26.29
C SER A 53 4.30 -15.96 -26.14
N ARG A 54 3.75 -16.04 -24.93
CA ARG A 54 2.55 -16.85 -24.67
C ARG A 54 1.29 -16.00 -24.76
N PRO A 55 0.27 -16.39 -25.54
CA PRO A 55 -1.02 -15.72 -25.54
C PRO A 55 -1.67 -15.75 -24.15
N VAL A 56 -2.42 -14.70 -23.80
CA VAL A 56 -3.19 -14.68 -22.55
C VAL A 56 -4.38 -15.64 -22.70
N GLY A 57 -4.32 -16.74 -21.94
CA GLY A 57 -5.37 -17.75 -21.91
C GLY A 57 -6.49 -17.43 -20.91
N PRO A 58 -7.59 -18.20 -20.94
CA PRO A 58 -8.72 -18.04 -20.03
C PRO A 58 -8.42 -18.51 -18.60
N VAL A 59 -7.44 -19.39 -18.41
CA VAL A 59 -7.01 -19.89 -17.09
C VAL A 59 -6.05 -18.88 -16.48
N LYS A 60 -6.45 -18.22 -15.39
CA LYS A 60 -5.65 -17.18 -14.70
C LYS A 60 -5.26 -17.55 -13.26
N THR A 61 -5.78 -18.67 -12.76
CA THR A 61 -5.62 -19.13 -11.36
C THR A 61 -4.40 -20.03 -11.16
N PHE A 62 -3.66 -20.35 -12.23
CA PHE A 62 -2.40 -21.08 -12.13
C PHE A 62 -1.32 -20.19 -11.49
N ILE A 63 -0.40 -20.81 -10.76
CA ILE A 63 0.69 -20.13 -10.04
C ILE A 63 2.08 -20.51 -10.58
N GLY A 64 2.13 -21.43 -11.55
CA GLY A 64 3.35 -21.89 -12.17
C GLY A 64 3.09 -22.68 -13.45
N ILE A 65 4.15 -22.94 -14.19
CA ILE A 65 4.13 -23.83 -15.36
C ILE A 65 5.29 -24.80 -15.23
N GLY A 66 4.97 -26.09 -15.24
CA GLY A 66 5.97 -27.13 -15.17
C GLY A 66 6.25 -27.71 -16.55
N ASP A 67 7.53 -27.77 -16.92
CA ASP A 67 7.96 -28.44 -18.14
C ASP A 67 8.35 -29.89 -17.87
N SER A 68 7.90 -30.80 -18.73
CA SER A 68 8.13 -32.23 -18.61
C SER A 68 8.53 -32.84 -19.96
N LYS A 69 8.80 -34.15 -19.99
CA LYS A 69 9.09 -34.85 -21.26
C LYS A 69 7.91 -34.78 -22.24
N SER A 70 6.68 -34.77 -21.74
CA SER A 70 5.46 -34.67 -22.55
C SER A 70 5.01 -33.21 -22.76
N GLY A 71 5.84 -32.22 -22.42
CA GLY A 71 5.56 -30.79 -22.61
C GLY A 71 5.16 -30.07 -21.32
N GLU A 72 4.68 -28.84 -21.50
CA GLU A 72 4.34 -27.91 -20.41
C GLU A 72 2.92 -28.19 -19.85
N PHE A 73 2.77 -27.99 -18.55
CA PHE A 73 1.50 -28.12 -17.81
C PHE A 73 1.34 -26.99 -16.80
N TYR A 74 0.09 -26.60 -16.53
CA TYR A 74 -0.20 -25.66 -15.45
C TYR A 74 0.09 -26.28 -14.08
N ILE A 75 0.54 -25.43 -13.15
CA ILE A 75 0.67 -25.75 -11.73
C ILE A 75 -0.33 -24.87 -10.98
N PHE A 76 -1.18 -25.48 -10.17
CA PHE A 76 -2.23 -24.80 -9.39
C PHE A 76 -1.85 -24.67 -7.91
N PRO A 77 -2.40 -23.66 -7.21
CA PRO A 77 -2.11 -23.45 -5.80
C PRO A 77 -2.60 -24.60 -4.93
N ASP A 78 -3.70 -25.24 -5.30
CA ASP A 78 -4.26 -26.36 -4.56
C ASP A 78 -5.10 -27.24 -5.50
N TYR A 79 -5.46 -28.42 -5.00
CA TYR A 79 -6.27 -29.39 -5.74
C TYR A 79 -7.63 -28.81 -6.16
N ASP A 80 -8.31 -28.09 -5.26
CA ASP A 80 -9.66 -27.56 -5.50
C ASP A 80 -9.67 -26.52 -6.62
N THR A 81 -8.62 -25.70 -6.69
CA THR A 81 -8.42 -24.72 -7.76
C THR A 81 -8.22 -25.43 -9.10
N GLY A 82 -7.32 -26.43 -9.16
CA GLY A 82 -7.12 -27.22 -10.37
C GLY A 82 -8.38 -27.98 -10.79
N TRP A 83 -9.16 -28.46 -9.83
CA TRP A 83 -10.44 -29.13 -10.06
C TRP A 83 -11.48 -28.19 -10.68
N LYS A 84 -11.67 -27.00 -10.08
CA LYS A 84 -12.60 -25.98 -10.59
C LYS A 84 -12.21 -25.50 -11.99
N GLU A 85 -10.92 -25.36 -12.28
CA GLU A 85 -10.45 -24.98 -13.62
C GLU A 85 -10.67 -26.08 -14.65
N LYS A 86 -10.53 -27.36 -14.27
CA LYS A 86 -10.89 -28.49 -15.13
C LYS A 86 -12.38 -28.45 -15.47
N PHE A 87 -13.22 -28.22 -14.48
CA PHE A 87 -14.66 -28.06 -14.68
C PHE A 87 -14.97 -26.91 -15.65
N ALA A 88 -14.40 -25.74 -15.39
CA ALA A 88 -14.59 -24.56 -16.23
C ALA A 88 -14.07 -24.77 -17.66
N LEU A 89 -12.97 -25.51 -17.85
CA LEU A 89 -12.44 -25.87 -19.16
C LEU A 89 -13.42 -26.73 -19.95
N LEU A 90 -13.99 -27.76 -19.32
CA LEU A 90 -15.00 -28.64 -19.95
C LEU A 90 -16.24 -27.83 -20.37
N ARG A 91 -16.75 -26.96 -19.49
CA ARG A 91 -17.89 -26.07 -19.80
C ARG A 91 -17.59 -24.97 -20.83
N ARG A 92 -16.34 -24.53 -20.92
CA ARG A 92 -15.97 -23.43 -21.83
C ARG A 92 -15.62 -23.90 -23.23
N LYS A 93 -14.86 -24.98 -23.36
CA LYS A 93 -14.29 -25.44 -24.63
C LYS A 93 -15.00 -26.65 -25.22
N TYR A 94 -15.48 -27.56 -24.37
CA TYR A 94 -15.95 -28.87 -24.79
C TYR A 94 -17.47 -29.05 -24.62
N ASN A 95 -18.18 -28.07 -24.09
CA ASN A 95 -19.58 -28.20 -23.69
C ASN A 95 -20.50 -28.63 -24.84
N ALA A 96 -20.28 -28.09 -26.05
CA ALA A 96 -21.10 -28.44 -27.21
C ALA A 96 -20.71 -29.78 -27.89
N MET A 97 -19.81 -30.57 -27.30
CA MET A 97 -19.27 -31.80 -27.87
C MET A 97 -19.81 -33.05 -27.18
N SER A 98 -19.77 -34.18 -27.88
CA SER A 98 -19.93 -35.50 -27.25
C SER A 98 -18.70 -35.85 -26.40
N ILE A 99 -18.82 -36.82 -25.48
CA ILE A 99 -17.68 -37.37 -24.74
C ILE A 99 -16.57 -37.79 -25.70
N SER A 100 -16.92 -38.52 -26.77
CA SER A 100 -15.97 -38.97 -27.79
C SER A 100 -15.23 -37.79 -28.42
N ASP A 101 -15.96 -36.83 -29.01
CA ASP A 101 -15.36 -35.69 -29.72
C ASP A 101 -14.49 -34.83 -28.80
N ALA A 102 -14.94 -34.61 -27.56
CA ALA A 102 -14.18 -33.88 -26.56
C ALA A 102 -12.84 -34.57 -26.26
N MET A 103 -12.83 -35.90 -26.08
CA MET A 103 -11.62 -36.65 -25.74
C MET A 103 -10.62 -36.74 -26.89
N TYR A 104 -11.08 -36.77 -28.14
CA TYR A 104 -10.20 -36.68 -29.32
C TYR A 104 -9.37 -35.39 -29.37
N ILE A 105 -9.88 -34.30 -28.79
CA ILE A 105 -9.20 -33.02 -28.70
C ILE A 105 -8.44 -32.89 -27.37
N TYR A 106 -9.00 -33.39 -26.27
CA TYR A 106 -8.42 -33.28 -24.93
C TYR A 106 -7.22 -34.20 -24.73
N ALA A 107 -7.30 -35.44 -25.22
CA ALA A 107 -6.25 -36.47 -25.12
C ALA A 107 -6.02 -37.10 -26.50
N PRO A 108 -5.35 -36.39 -27.43
CA PRO A 108 -5.24 -36.81 -28.83
C PRO A 108 -4.43 -38.10 -29.00
N LYS A 109 -4.79 -38.89 -30.03
CA LYS A 109 -4.22 -40.22 -30.32
C LYS A 109 -2.71 -40.26 -30.49
N LYS A 110 -2.10 -39.15 -30.91
CA LYS A 110 -0.65 -39.03 -31.08
C LYS A 110 0.11 -39.18 -29.76
N GLU A 111 -0.51 -38.80 -28.64
CA GLU A 111 0.11 -38.78 -27.31
C GLU A 111 -0.53 -39.75 -26.33
N ASN A 112 -1.76 -40.21 -26.61
CA ASN A 112 -2.58 -40.97 -25.67
C ASN A 112 -3.31 -42.11 -26.37
N ASN A 113 -3.68 -43.14 -25.61
CA ASN A 113 -4.69 -44.09 -26.07
C ASN A 113 -6.09 -43.49 -25.84
N THR A 114 -6.52 -42.64 -26.76
CA THR A 114 -7.80 -41.90 -26.67
C THR A 114 -9.01 -42.83 -26.54
N GLU A 115 -9.04 -43.95 -27.27
CA GLU A 115 -10.16 -44.89 -27.20
C GLU A 115 -10.23 -45.60 -25.85
N ALA A 116 -9.08 -45.96 -25.25
CA ALA A 116 -9.05 -46.48 -23.90
C ALA A 116 -9.53 -45.45 -22.86
N TYR A 117 -9.23 -44.16 -23.07
CA TYR A 117 -9.72 -43.09 -22.21
C TYR A 117 -11.25 -42.95 -22.34
N ILE A 118 -11.79 -42.89 -23.56
CA ILE A 118 -13.25 -42.85 -23.78
C ILE A 118 -13.92 -44.06 -23.12
N ALA A 119 -13.37 -45.26 -23.32
CA ALA A 119 -13.90 -46.47 -22.70
C ALA A 119 -13.87 -46.42 -21.17
N ALA A 120 -12.80 -45.87 -20.57
CA ALA A 120 -12.71 -45.70 -19.12
C ALA A 120 -13.80 -44.75 -18.60
N ILE A 121 -14.06 -43.62 -19.28
CA ILE A 121 -15.15 -42.69 -18.93
C ILE A 121 -16.49 -43.39 -19.03
N CYS A 122 -16.81 -44.01 -20.17
CA CYS A 122 -18.10 -44.66 -20.38
C CYS A 122 -18.35 -45.78 -19.37
N LYS A 123 -17.32 -46.59 -19.06
CA LYS A 123 -17.41 -47.66 -18.05
C LYS A 123 -17.57 -47.09 -16.63
N GLY A 124 -16.85 -46.03 -16.30
CA GLY A 124 -16.85 -45.44 -14.96
C GLY A 124 -18.11 -44.64 -14.63
N THR A 125 -18.78 -44.06 -15.62
CA THR A 125 -20.00 -43.26 -15.43
C THR A 125 -21.27 -43.94 -15.90
N GLY A 126 -21.17 -44.95 -16.76
CA GLY A 126 -22.32 -45.55 -17.46
C GLY A 126 -22.85 -44.69 -18.62
N TYR A 127 -22.18 -43.59 -18.98
CA TYR A 127 -22.63 -42.72 -20.08
C TYR A 127 -22.26 -43.30 -21.45
N ASP A 128 -23.13 -43.07 -22.43
CA ASP A 128 -22.83 -43.37 -23.82
C ASP A 128 -21.75 -42.41 -24.37
N ARG A 129 -20.86 -42.91 -25.23
CA ARG A 129 -19.77 -42.10 -25.83
C ARG A 129 -20.27 -40.89 -26.63
N THR A 130 -21.50 -40.92 -27.11
CA THR A 130 -22.16 -39.84 -27.86
C THR A 130 -22.86 -38.82 -26.95
N ARG A 131 -22.96 -39.09 -25.63
CA ARG A 131 -23.56 -38.16 -24.66
C ARG A 131 -22.87 -36.80 -24.74
N ARG A 132 -23.66 -35.74 -24.88
CA ARG A 132 -23.15 -34.37 -24.99
C ARG A 132 -22.89 -33.74 -23.63
N LEU A 133 -21.80 -32.99 -23.49
CA LEU A 133 -21.43 -32.36 -22.22
C LEU A 133 -22.43 -31.27 -21.80
N ASP A 134 -23.01 -30.53 -22.74
CA ASP A 134 -24.03 -29.50 -22.50
C ASP A 134 -25.33 -30.05 -21.92
N SER A 135 -25.63 -31.33 -22.20
CA SER A 135 -26.78 -32.03 -21.64
C SER A 135 -26.54 -32.63 -20.25
N MET A 136 -25.30 -32.60 -19.74
CA MET A 136 -24.99 -33.07 -18.39
C MET A 136 -25.26 -31.97 -17.38
N SER A 137 -25.90 -32.30 -16.27
CA SER A 137 -25.88 -31.49 -15.05
C SER A 137 -24.46 -31.34 -14.50
N ASP A 138 -24.26 -30.38 -13.61
CA ASP A 138 -22.95 -30.14 -13.01
C ASP A 138 -22.47 -31.36 -12.20
N THR A 139 -23.37 -32.05 -11.50
CA THR A 139 -23.07 -33.30 -10.78
C THR A 139 -22.67 -34.43 -11.73
N GLU A 140 -23.36 -34.58 -12.86
CA GLU A 140 -23.01 -35.60 -13.86
C GLU A 140 -21.64 -35.33 -14.49
N LEU A 141 -21.32 -34.06 -14.74
CA LEU A 141 -20.01 -33.64 -15.26
C LEU A 141 -18.89 -33.88 -14.22
N GLU A 142 -19.14 -33.60 -12.95
CA GLU A 142 -18.20 -33.89 -11.86
C GLU A 142 -17.94 -35.40 -11.68
N ALA A 143 -18.96 -36.24 -11.88
CA ALA A 143 -18.81 -37.69 -11.91
C ALA A 143 -17.87 -38.12 -13.06
N MET A 144 -18.06 -37.57 -14.26
CA MET A 144 -17.13 -37.77 -15.38
C MET A 144 -15.71 -37.30 -15.04
N MET A 145 -15.55 -36.10 -14.47
CA MET A 145 -14.24 -35.57 -14.08
C MET A 145 -13.54 -36.47 -13.04
N THR A 146 -14.29 -37.14 -12.17
CA THR A 146 -13.75 -38.07 -11.18
C THR A 146 -13.10 -39.28 -11.85
N VAL A 147 -13.75 -39.85 -12.87
CA VAL A 147 -13.18 -40.93 -13.68
C VAL A 147 -11.97 -40.43 -14.46
N MET A 148 -12.04 -39.24 -15.04
CA MET A 148 -10.90 -38.62 -15.73
C MET A 148 -9.68 -38.46 -14.81
N LYS A 149 -9.88 -38.01 -13.57
CA LYS A 149 -8.81 -37.88 -12.56
C LYS A 149 -8.13 -39.22 -12.25
N GLN A 150 -8.91 -40.29 -12.17
CA GLN A 150 -8.39 -41.65 -11.94
C GLN A 150 -7.58 -42.12 -13.16
N HIS A 151 -8.11 -41.93 -14.37
CA HIS A 151 -7.44 -42.29 -15.61
C HIS A 151 -6.11 -41.54 -15.78
N GLU A 152 -6.10 -40.25 -15.45
CA GLU A 152 -4.90 -39.41 -15.46
C GLU A 152 -3.91 -39.75 -14.33
N GLY A 153 -4.30 -40.60 -13.38
CA GLY A 153 -3.41 -41.11 -12.35
C GLY A 153 -3.09 -40.12 -11.23
N TYR A 154 -4.01 -39.21 -10.89
CA TYR A 154 -3.81 -38.27 -9.78
C TYR A 154 -3.53 -38.99 -8.45
N ASN A 155 -4.07 -40.19 -8.24
CA ASN A 155 -3.83 -41.01 -7.05
C ASN A 155 -2.78 -42.11 -7.26
N ASN A 156 -2.08 -42.13 -8.40
CA ASN A 156 -1.06 -43.15 -8.65
C ASN A 156 0.27 -42.76 -7.98
N LEU A 157 1.14 -43.77 -7.83
CA LEU A 157 2.50 -43.63 -7.29
C LEU A 157 2.52 -42.96 -5.91
N VAL A 158 1.55 -43.25 -5.03
CA VAL A 158 1.46 -42.65 -3.69
C VAL A 158 2.73 -42.90 -2.88
N ASN A 159 3.29 -44.12 -2.97
CA ASN A 159 4.46 -44.52 -2.18
C ASN A 159 5.76 -43.82 -2.60
N THR A 160 5.79 -43.15 -3.75
CA THR A 160 6.96 -42.37 -4.19
C THR A 160 6.79 -40.88 -3.91
N ARG A 161 5.68 -40.46 -3.30
CA ARG A 161 5.41 -39.05 -3.02
C ARG A 161 6.27 -38.61 -1.85
N HIS A 162 7.02 -37.56 -2.09
CA HIS A 162 7.81 -36.91 -1.05
C HIS A 162 7.41 -35.44 -0.97
N GLU A 163 7.14 -35.01 0.25
CA GLU A 163 6.85 -33.63 0.59
C GLU A 163 7.81 -33.19 1.69
N GLN A 164 8.55 -32.12 1.42
CA GLN A 164 9.48 -31.55 2.37
C GLN A 164 9.19 -30.07 2.52
N TRP A 165 8.86 -29.68 3.75
CA TRP A 165 8.70 -28.28 4.12
C TRP A 165 10.06 -27.69 4.44
N ILE A 166 10.36 -26.55 3.81
CA ILE A 166 11.57 -25.76 4.02
C ILE A 166 11.16 -24.40 4.55
N ARG A 167 11.83 -23.99 5.63
CA ARG A 167 11.64 -22.66 6.20
C ARG A 167 12.58 -21.68 5.53
N THR A 168 12.12 -20.45 5.33
CA THR A 168 12.90 -19.42 4.65
C THR A 168 12.94 -18.11 5.42
N ALA A 169 14.04 -17.41 5.24
CA ALA A 169 14.13 -15.98 5.48
C ALA A 169 13.90 -15.27 4.16
N SER A 170 12.82 -14.49 4.08
CA SER A 170 12.61 -13.54 2.99
C SER A 170 13.24 -12.22 3.36
N VAL A 171 14.05 -11.65 2.48
CA VAL A 171 14.72 -10.37 2.73
C VAL A 171 14.36 -9.38 1.65
N THR A 172 13.85 -8.22 2.05
CA THR A 172 13.64 -7.09 1.17
C THR A 172 14.55 -5.95 1.57
N LEU A 173 15.34 -5.44 0.62
CA LEU A 173 16.08 -4.21 0.78
C LEU A 173 15.23 -3.05 0.28
N SER A 174 15.08 -2.05 1.12
CA SER A 174 14.37 -0.82 0.81
C SER A 174 15.14 0.36 1.37
N ASN A 175 15.00 1.54 0.77
CA ASN A 175 15.45 2.79 1.38
C ASN A 175 14.34 3.45 2.22
N GLY A 176 13.28 2.70 2.57
CA GLY A 176 12.14 3.22 3.31
C GLY A 176 11.01 3.80 2.45
N ALA A 177 11.33 4.30 1.26
CA ALA A 177 10.35 4.86 0.32
C ALA A 177 10.12 3.94 -0.89
N GLN A 178 11.17 3.28 -1.37
CA GLN A 178 11.15 2.38 -2.51
C GLN A 178 11.97 1.11 -2.22
N PRO A 179 11.61 -0.02 -2.81
CA PRO A 179 12.51 -1.16 -2.86
C PRO A 179 13.79 -0.80 -3.63
N ILE A 180 14.91 -1.38 -3.25
CA ILE A 180 16.21 -1.16 -3.92
C ILE A 180 16.42 -2.31 -4.90
N PRO A 181 16.15 -2.13 -6.20
CA PRO A 181 16.33 -3.18 -7.18
C PRO A 181 17.81 -3.37 -7.53
N ASP A 182 18.14 -4.56 -8.01
CA ASP A 182 19.46 -4.87 -8.57
C ASP A 182 20.64 -4.65 -7.60
N GLN A 183 20.39 -4.56 -6.31
CA GLN A 183 21.40 -4.41 -5.26
C GLN A 183 22.10 -5.75 -5.05
N LYS A 184 23.42 -5.75 -5.22
CA LYS A 184 24.25 -6.89 -4.85
C LYS A 184 24.35 -6.96 -3.33
N VAL A 185 24.07 -8.13 -2.78
CA VAL A 185 24.17 -8.44 -1.36
C VAL A 185 25.01 -9.69 -1.20
N VAL A 186 26.07 -9.59 -0.42
CA VAL A 186 26.86 -10.74 0.01
C VAL A 186 26.18 -11.31 1.25
N VAL A 187 25.74 -12.56 1.15
CA VAL A 187 25.07 -13.28 2.23
C VAL A 187 26.05 -14.31 2.80
N ARG A 188 26.29 -14.24 4.10
CA ARG A 188 27.12 -15.22 4.83
C ARG A 188 26.25 -16.02 5.78
N ALA A 189 26.24 -17.34 5.61
CA ALA A 189 25.52 -18.26 6.49
C ALA A 189 26.27 -19.59 6.55
N LYS A 190 26.37 -20.20 7.75
CA LYS A 190 27.04 -21.51 7.96
C LYS A 190 28.45 -21.61 7.35
N GLY A 191 29.23 -20.53 7.42
CA GLY A 191 30.59 -20.47 6.84
C GLY A 191 30.63 -20.49 5.30
N LYS A 192 29.48 -20.41 4.62
CA LYS A 192 29.38 -20.22 3.17
C LYS A 192 29.06 -18.75 2.86
N GLU A 193 29.64 -18.26 1.78
CA GLU A 193 29.38 -16.93 1.25
C GLU A 193 28.72 -17.08 -0.13
N ILE A 194 27.58 -16.42 -0.32
CA ILE A 194 26.90 -16.35 -1.62
C ILE A 194 26.65 -14.89 -1.98
N VAL A 195 26.77 -14.55 -3.26
CA VAL A 195 26.40 -13.23 -3.77
C VAL A 195 25.02 -13.34 -4.38
N ALA A 196 24.06 -12.64 -3.79
CA ALA A 196 22.69 -12.54 -4.28
C ALA A 196 22.42 -11.12 -4.80
N LYS A 197 21.36 -10.98 -5.59
CA LYS A 197 20.93 -9.69 -6.14
C LYS A 197 19.45 -9.50 -5.86
N THR A 198 19.04 -8.31 -5.46
CA THR A 198 17.62 -8.00 -5.27
C THR A 198 16.90 -7.90 -6.62
N ASP A 199 15.65 -8.31 -6.65
CA ASP A 199 14.78 -8.17 -7.82
C ASP A 199 14.17 -6.76 -7.91
N LYS A 200 13.25 -6.54 -8.86
CA LYS A 200 12.59 -5.24 -9.06
C LYS A 200 11.78 -4.75 -7.85
N THR A 201 11.44 -5.66 -6.94
CA THR A 201 10.72 -5.38 -5.68
C THR A 201 11.67 -5.29 -4.49
N GLY A 202 12.99 -5.24 -4.74
CA GLY A 202 14.00 -5.13 -3.70
C GLY A 202 14.18 -6.42 -2.91
N GLN A 203 13.53 -7.51 -3.33
CA GLN A 203 13.56 -8.78 -2.62
C GLN A 203 14.77 -9.60 -3.06
N LEU A 204 15.53 -10.11 -2.09
CA LEU A 204 16.52 -11.15 -2.35
C LEU A 204 15.82 -12.49 -2.62
N PRO A 205 16.46 -13.41 -3.36
CA PRO A 205 16.02 -14.80 -3.43
C PRO A 205 15.75 -15.35 -2.03
N LEU A 206 14.68 -16.14 -1.89
CA LEU A 206 14.33 -16.77 -0.61
C LEU A 206 15.51 -17.57 -0.08
N MET A 207 15.87 -17.34 1.19
CA MET A 207 17.02 -17.98 1.81
C MET A 207 16.54 -19.13 2.70
N PRO A 208 16.65 -20.39 2.26
CA PRO A 208 16.27 -21.53 3.08
C PRO A 208 17.23 -21.71 4.26
N PHE A 209 16.70 -22.18 5.39
CA PHE A 209 17.49 -22.56 6.56
C PHE A 209 17.00 -23.89 7.14
N GLU A 210 17.87 -24.59 7.89
CA GLU A 210 17.59 -25.97 8.34
C GLU A 210 17.09 -26.03 9.79
N ALA A 211 17.56 -25.12 10.64
CA ALA A 211 17.23 -25.04 12.05
C ALA A 211 17.02 -23.59 12.51
N ALA A 212 16.26 -23.43 13.60
CA ALA A 212 16.17 -22.15 14.30
C ALA A 212 17.50 -21.84 15.00
N GLY A 213 17.85 -20.56 15.09
CA GLY A 213 19.09 -20.09 15.71
C GLY A 213 20.29 -19.97 14.77
N GLU A 214 20.15 -20.38 13.50
CA GLU A 214 21.18 -20.11 12.48
C GLU A 214 21.29 -18.61 12.21
N GLN A 215 22.52 -18.11 12.13
CA GLN A 215 22.81 -16.71 11.79
C GLN A 215 23.05 -16.55 10.29
N ILE A 216 22.32 -15.60 9.68
CA ILE A 216 22.50 -15.17 8.30
C ILE A 216 22.90 -13.69 8.35
N GLN A 217 24.12 -13.38 7.90
CA GLN A 217 24.66 -12.03 7.85
C GLN A 217 24.57 -11.49 6.43
N LEU A 218 24.22 -10.21 6.30
CA LEU A 218 24.01 -9.53 5.02
C LEU A 218 24.98 -8.36 4.90
N PHE A 219 25.68 -8.27 3.76
CA PHE A 219 26.65 -7.22 3.48
C PHE A 219 26.41 -6.59 2.10
N ILE A 220 26.72 -5.31 1.98
CA ILE A 220 26.75 -4.59 0.70
C ILE A 220 28.13 -3.99 0.47
N GLU A 221 28.48 -3.79 -0.78
CA GLU A 221 29.71 -3.11 -1.16
C GLU A 221 29.57 -1.60 -0.93
N HIS A 222 30.56 -1.01 -0.24
CA HIS A 222 30.65 0.42 0.06
C HIS A 222 32.05 0.93 -0.28
N SER A 223 32.26 2.25 -0.32
CA SER A 223 33.55 2.88 -0.68
C SER A 223 34.75 2.45 0.19
N ALA A 224 34.51 1.89 1.36
CA ALA A 224 35.52 1.38 2.30
C ALA A 224 35.57 -0.17 2.38
N GLY A 225 34.88 -0.87 1.46
CA GLY A 225 34.76 -2.33 1.44
C GLY A 225 33.36 -2.82 1.80
N LEU A 226 33.24 -4.10 2.18
CA LEU A 226 31.96 -4.72 2.54
C LEU A 226 31.44 -4.20 3.88
N LYS A 227 30.29 -3.52 3.86
CA LYS A 227 29.57 -3.04 5.05
C LYS A 227 28.45 -4.01 5.41
N GLN A 228 28.40 -4.47 6.65
CA GLN A 228 27.29 -5.28 7.14
C GLN A 228 26.04 -4.40 7.25
N ILE A 229 24.95 -4.83 6.64
CA ILE A 229 23.66 -4.13 6.67
C ILE A 229 22.67 -4.80 7.62
N GLY A 230 22.95 -6.01 8.05
CA GLY A 230 22.03 -6.75 8.89
C GLY A 230 22.51 -8.13 9.29
N GLU A 231 21.84 -8.66 10.30
CA GLU A 231 21.95 -10.04 10.73
C GLU A 231 20.56 -10.58 11.04
N ILE A 232 20.31 -11.82 10.64
CA ILE A 232 19.08 -12.55 10.89
C ILE A 232 19.42 -13.75 11.74
N VAL A 233 18.73 -13.88 12.87
CA VAL A 233 18.67 -15.14 13.62
C VAL A 233 17.40 -15.86 13.21
N THR A 234 17.57 -17.00 12.53
CA THR A 234 16.45 -17.80 12.01
C THR A 234 15.57 -18.34 13.15
N GLN A 235 14.29 -18.53 12.86
CA GLN A 235 13.29 -18.98 13.84
C GLN A 235 12.69 -20.32 13.42
N ALA A 236 11.88 -20.95 14.28
CA ALA A 236 11.21 -22.21 13.95
C ALA A 236 10.17 -22.08 12.80
N LYS A 237 9.89 -20.87 12.33
CA LYS A 237 8.95 -20.54 11.24
C LYS A 237 9.62 -19.62 10.24
N SER A 238 9.15 -19.63 8.99
CA SER A 238 9.59 -18.66 7.99
C SER A 238 9.26 -17.24 8.45
N ALA A 239 10.14 -16.31 8.13
CA ALA A 239 10.03 -14.92 8.54
C ALA A 239 10.49 -14.00 7.41
N ALA A 240 9.80 -12.86 7.30
CA ALA A 240 10.16 -11.80 6.37
C ALA A 240 10.89 -10.69 7.12
N TYR A 241 12.02 -10.25 6.58
CA TYR A 241 12.86 -9.19 7.11
C TYR A 241 12.95 -8.09 6.07
N VAL A 242 12.71 -6.86 6.49
CA VAL A 242 12.94 -5.69 5.64
C VAL A 242 14.18 -4.99 6.19
N PHE A 243 15.25 -5.01 5.43
CA PHE A 243 16.45 -4.26 5.74
C PHE A 243 16.35 -2.92 5.07
N PHE A 244 16.15 -1.90 5.91
CA PHE A 244 16.22 -0.54 5.46
C PHE A 244 17.69 -0.16 5.33
N HIS A 245 18.09 0.26 4.14
CA HIS A 245 19.28 1.08 4.04
C HIS A 245 18.90 2.45 4.61
N ASP A 246 19.43 2.74 5.80
CA ASP A 246 19.21 3.92 6.63
C ASP A 246 17.75 4.31 6.90
N LEU A 247 17.22 3.88 8.06
CA LEU A 247 16.05 4.52 8.71
C LEU A 247 16.23 4.62 10.24
N ILE A 248 15.79 5.76 10.80
CA ILE A 248 15.82 6.16 12.21
C ILE A 248 14.42 5.96 12.85
N THR A 249 14.37 5.57 14.13
CA THR A 249 13.14 5.49 14.95
C THR A 249 12.96 6.74 15.82
N VAL A 250 11.76 7.34 15.88
CA VAL A 250 11.39 8.39 16.87
C VAL A 250 10.02 8.07 17.47
N SER A 251 9.87 8.21 18.79
CA SER A 251 8.64 7.94 19.55
C SER A 251 7.94 9.23 19.97
N ALA A 252 6.60 9.24 19.95
CA ALA A 252 5.73 10.31 20.41
C ALA A 252 4.66 9.73 21.35
N PRO A 253 4.36 10.34 22.52
CA PRO A 253 3.31 9.84 23.40
C PRO A 253 1.92 10.12 22.81
N THR A 254 1.05 9.11 22.80
CA THR A 254 -0.39 9.31 22.57
C THR A 254 -1.02 9.85 23.86
N GLY A 255 -1.68 11.02 23.75
CA GLY A 255 -2.46 11.58 24.86
C GLY A 255 -3.59 10.63 25.29
N SER A 256 -3.87 10.60 26.59
CA SER A 256 -4.92 9.79 27.20
C SER A 256 -6.28 9.98 26.51
N HIS A 257 -6.98 8.86 26.26
CA HIS A 257 -8.39 8.87 25.90
C HIS A 257 -9.19 9.50 27.05
N PHE A 258 -9.53 10.78 26.94
CA PHE A 258 -10.61 11.33 27.74
C PHE A 258 -11.92 10.69 27.29
N ALA A 259 -12.54 9.98 28.23
CA ALA A 259 -13.87 9.42 28.09
C ALA A 259 -14.92 10.54 27.96
N LYS A 260 -15.81 10.36 26.98
CA LYS A 260 -17.14 10.98 26.78
C LYS A 260 -17.25 12.49 27.06
N ASP A 261 -17.25 13.26 25.98
CA ASP A 261 -18.03 14.49 25.89
C ASP A 261 -19.02 14.35 24.71
N PRO A 262 -20.35 14.37 24.92
CA PRO A 262 -21.33 13.97 23.91
C PRO A 262 -21.86 15.18 23.12
N VAL A 263 -21.02 16.09 22.64
CA VAL A 263 -21.48 17.09 21.67
C VAL A 263 -20.34 17.48 20.72
N ARG A 264 -20.38 16.99 19.48
CA ARG A 264 -19.73 17.68 18.38
C ARG A 264 -20.53 17.52 17.08
N HIS A 265 -21.33 18.53 16.78
CA HIS A 265 -21.64 18.89 15.40
C HIS A 265 -20.43 19.61 14.80
N ASP A 266 -19.91 19.11 13.67
CA ASP A 266 -19.97 19.80 12.36
C ASP A 266 -18.80 19.50 11.39
N LYS A 267 -19.21 19.43 10.10
CA LYS A 267 -18.49 19.56 8.82
C LYS A 267 -17.61 18.40 8.31
N PRO A 268 -17.95 17.79 7.15
CA PRO A 268 -16.95 17.12 6.32
C PRO A 268 -16.11 18.18 5.59
N ALA A 269 -14.83 18.28 5.94
CA ALA A 269 -13.87 19.05 5.15
C ALA A 269 -13.57 18.29 3.84
N GLY A 270 -13.49 19.00 2.71
CA GLY A 270 -13.05 18.41 1.44
C GLY A 270 -11.66 17.77 1.57
N PHE A 271 -11.38 16.77 0.74
CA PHE A 271 -10.15 15.97 0.81
C PHE A 271 -9.43 15.91 -0.53
N ARG A 272 -8.13 15.58 -0.52
CA ARG A 272 -7.32 15.47 -1.75
C ARG A 272 -7.38 14.06 -2.33
N TYR A 273 -7.55 13.96 -3.63
CA TYR A 273 -7.56 12.74 -4.41
C TYR A 273 -6.39 12.74 -5.40
N ARG A 274 -5.54 11.70 -5.37
CA ARG A 274 -4.48 11.53 -6.36
C ARG A 274 -5.05 10.96 -7.65
N ILE A 275 -4.88 11.67 -8.75
CA ILE A 275 -5.30 11.25 -10.09
C ILE A 275 -4.48 10.02 -10.47
N VAL A 276 -5.15 8.92 -10.80
CA VAL A 276 -4.48 7.68 -11.25
C VAL A 276 -4.61 7.53 -12.77
N SER A 277 -3.75 6.70 -13.36
CA SER A 277 -3.78 6.44 -14.80
C SER A 277 -5.15 5.90 -15.23
N GLY A 278 -5.78 6.56 -16.22
CA GLY A 278 -7.12 6.22 -16.71
C GLY A 278 -8.27 7.02 -16.10
N ASP A 279 -7.99 7.87 -15.12
CA ASP A 279 -8.95 8.83 -14.57
C ASP A 279 -9.28 9.94 -15.57
N THR A 280 -10.52 10.41 -15.52
CA THR A 280 -11.00 11.64 -16.17
C THR A 280 -11.80 12.44 -15.16
N LEU A 281 -11.91 13.76 -15.33
CA LEU A 281 -12.74 14.57 -14.43
C LEU A 281 -14.17 14.06 -14.31
N GLY A 282 -14.74 13.53 -15.41
CA GLY A 282 -16.08 12.92 -15.40
C GLY A 282 -16.16 11.66 -14.54
N LYS A 283 -15.16 10.75 -14.63
CA LYS A 283 -15.11 9.54 -13.80
C LYS A 283 -14.89 9.88 -12.32
N ILE A 284 -14.01 10.83 -12.03
CA ILE A 284 -13.74 11.30 -10.67
C ILE A 284 -14.98 12.00 -10.10
N GLY A 285 -15.63 12.84 -10.89
CA GLY A 285 -16.86 13.53 -10.51
C GLY A 285 -18.00 12.56 -10.18
N ALA A 286 -18.24 11.58 -11.04
CA ALA A 286 -19.22 10.53 -10.80
C ALA A 286 -18.91 9.71 -9.53
N LYS A 287 -17.63 9.38 -9.31
CA LYS A 287 -17.16 8.62 -8.13
C LYS A 287 -17.43 9.36 -6.82
N PHE A 288 -17.27 10.68 -6.80
CA PHE A 288 -17.40 11.50 -5.59
C PHE A 288 -18.68 12.34 -5.54
N LYS A 289 -19.61 12.12 -6.48
CA LYS A 289 -20.89 12.85 -6.59
C LYS A 289 -20.71 14.37 -6.67
N VAL A 290 -19.72 14.80 -7.44
CA VAL A 290 -19.40 16.21 -7.72
C VAL A 290 -19.42 16.44 -9.22
N SER A 291 -19.91 17.59 -9.69
CA SER A 291 -19.92 17.88 -11.12
C SER A 291 -18.50 18.16 -11.64
N VAL A 292 -18.29 17.94 -12.95
CA VAL A 292 -17.01 18.27 -13.59
C VAL A 292 -16.70 19.76 -13.46
N GLU A 293 -17.71 20.62 -13.61
CA GLU A 293 -17.59 22.07 -13.44
C GLU A 293 -17.17 22.45 -12.03
N GLN A 294 -17.72 21.78 -11.01
CA GLN A 294 -17.36 22.01 -9.61
C GLN A 294 -15.92 21.55 -9.35
N LEU A 295 -15.52 20.40 -9.87
CA LEU A 295 -14.12 19.94 -9.80
C LEU A 295 -13.17 20.92 -10.49
N GLN A 296 -13.53 21.45 -11.67
CA GLN A 296 -12.71 22.44 -12.35
C GLN A 296 -12.62 23.74 -11.55
N LYS A 297 -13.71 24.17 -10.93
CA LYS A 297 -13.76 25.38 -10.11
C LYS A 297 -12.93 25.24 -8.83
N ASP A 298 -13.10 24.13 -8.10
CA ASP A 298 -12.39 23.84 -6.85
C ASP A 298 -10.88 23.63 -7.05
N ASN A 299 -10.48 23.26 -8.27
CA ASN A 299 -9.09 22.99 -8.64
C ASN A 299 -8.52 24.01 -9.63
N HIS A 300 -9.26 25.09 -9.90
CA HIS A 300 -8.90 26.14 -10.85
C HIS A 300 -8.40 25.62 -12.23
N LEU A 301 -9.03 24.54 -12.73
CA LEU A 301 -8.68 23.96 -14.01
C LEU A 301 -9.37 24.70 -15.16
N HIS A 302 -8.57 25.28 -16.05
CA HIS A 302 -9.07 25.96 -17.26
C HIS A 302 -9.42 24.99 -18.42
N SER A 303 -9.20 23.70 -18.25
CA SER A 303 -9.57 22.65 -19.21
C SER A 303 -9.97 21.36 -18.50
N THR A 304 -10.48 20.37 -19.24
CA THR A 304 -10.83 19.05 -18.69
C THR A 304 -9.65 18.08 -18.63
N ARG A 305 -8.46 18.52 -19.02
CA ARG A 305 -7.24 17.73 -19.06
C ARG A 305 -6.62 17.64 -17.66
N ILE A 306 -6.38 16.42 -17.20
CA ILE A 306 -5.73 16.10 -15.94
C ILE A 306 -4.64 15.04 -16.18
N PHE A 307 -3.59 15.02 -15.35
CA PHE A 307 -2.47 14.09 -15.51
C PHE A 307 -2.39 13.11 -14.34
N ALA A 308 -2.08 11.85 -14.64
CA ALA A 308 -1.89 10.84 -13.62
C ALA A 308 -0.67 11.19 -12.76
N GLY A 309 -0.83 11.12 -11.43
CA GLY A 309 0.17 11.54 -10.46
C GLY A 309 -0.15 12.87 -9.78
N ASP A 310 -0.94 13.74 -10.43
CA ASP A 310 -1.40 15.02 -9.89
C ASP A 310 -2.49 14.83 -8.84
N TYR A 311 -2.87 15.91 -8.15
CA TYR A 311 -3.91 15.89 -7.12
C TYR A 311 -5.08 16.80 -7.48
N LEU A 312 -6.29 16.29 -7.22
CA LEU A 312 -7.53 17.05 -7.25
C LEU A 312 -8.08 17.17 -5.83
N TYR A 313 -8.39 18.39 -5.42
CA TYR A 313 -9.24 18.67 -4.28
C TYR A 313 -10.69 18.34 -4.61
N ILE A 314 -11.29 17.49 -3.78
CA ILE A 314 -12.68 17.05 -3.92
C ILE A 314 -13.50 17.70 -2.81
N ASN A 315 -14.33 18.66 -3.19
CA ASN A 315 -15.29 19.29 -2.28
C ASN A 315 -16.65 18.62 -2.48
N MET A 316 -17.04 17.71 -1.58
CA MET A 316 -18.34 17.06 -1.69
C MET A 316 -19.44 18.02 -1.22
N PRO A 317 -20.44 18.35 -2.08
CA PRO A 317 -21.60 19.08 -1.63
C PRO A 317 -22.39 18.22 -0.62
N LYS A 318 -23.03 18.92 0.31
CA LYS A 318 -23.91 18.33 1.33
C LYS A 318 -24.92 17.38 0.65
N PRO A 319 -25.21 16.18 1.20
CA PRO A 319 -26.38 15.44 0.78
C PRO A 319 -27.59 16.35 1.02
N ASP A 320 -28.31 16.73 -0.05
CA ASP A 320 -29.57 17.42 0.12
C ASP A 320 -30.44 16.58 1.05
N ALA A 321 -30.87 17.19 2.14
CA ALA A 321 -31.92 16.60 2.95
C ALA A 321 -33.10 16.35 2.02
N ALA A 322 -33.58 15.12 1.99
CA ALA A 322 -34.76 14.74 1.20
C ALA A 322 -35.85 15.81 1.37
N PRO A 323 -36.46 16.31 0.29
CA PRO A 323 -37.44 17.38 0.39
C PRO A 323 -38.61 16.89 1.24
N LYS A 324 -38.86 17.60 2.34
CA LYS A 324 -40.07 17.45 3.15
C LYS A 324 -41.27 17.75 2.23
N PRO A 325 -42.34 16.93 2.24
CA PRO A 325 -43.48 17.15 1.35
C PRO A 325 -44.20 18.42 1.80
N ALA A 326 -44.31 19.39 0.90
CA ALA A 326 -45.18 20.54 1.05
C ALA A 326 -46.22 20.54 -0.06
N ALA A 327 -47.46 20.69 0.37
CA ALA A 327 -48.69 20.62 -0.40
C ALA A 327 -48.86 21.76 -1.40
N GLY A 328 -49.55 21.44 -2.50
CA GLY A 328 -50.59 22.25 -3.16
C GLY A 328 -50.24 23.65 -3.68
N GLY A 329 -50.40 23.86 -5.00
CA GLY A 329 -50.56 25.19 -5.59
C GLY A 329 -50.26 25.22 -7.09
N GLU A 330 -51.25 25.61 -7.89
CA GLU A 330 -51.38 25.47 -9.35
C GLU A 330 -50.48 26.36 -10.25
N LYS A 331 -49.98 25.76 -11.35
CA LYS A 331 -50.12 26.07 -12.81
C LYS A 331 -49.98 27.54 -13.37
N PRO A 332 -49.91 27.77 -14.71
CA PRO A 332 -48.68 28.09 -15.48
C PRO A 332 -48.77 29.38 -16.35
N SER A 333 -47.67 29.83 -16.98
CA SER A 333 -47.57 30.53 -18.31
C SER A 333 -46.16 31.18 -18.42
N ALA A 334 -45.26 30.93 -19.39
CA ALA A 334 -45.23 31.01 -20.86
C ALA A 334 -44.82 32.39 -21.43
N HIS A 335 -43.82 32.35 -22.34
CA HIS A 335 -43.44 33.32 -23.39
C HIS A 335 -42.89 34.70 -22.92
N GLU A 336 -41.92 35.40 -23.54
CA GLU A 336 -41.38 35.35 -24.90
C GLU A 336 -40.16 36.30 -25.08
N SER A 337 -39.33 36.03 -26.11
CA SER A 337 -38.66 37.01 -27.02
C SER A 337 -37.60 38.00 -26.46
N SER A 338 -36.55 38.45 -27.15
CA SER A 338 -36.17 38.49 -28.58
C SER A 338 -34.67 38.79 -28.76
N SER A 339 -34.08 38.27 -29.85
CA SER A 339 -32.82 38.67 -30.53
C SER A 339 -32.89 40.13 -31.09
N PRO A 340 -31.95 40.72 -31.89
CA PRO A 340 -30.85 40.13 -32.68
C PRO A 340 -29.55 40.98 -32.88
N SER A 341 -28.53 40.40 -33.54
CA SER A 341 -27.88 41.04 -34.70
C SER A 341 -26.97 40.09 -35.51
N ASN A 342 -27.20 40.13 -36.84
CA ASN A 342 -26.34 39.88 -38.02
C ASN A 342 -25.02 39.09 -37.89
N GLY A 343 -24.63 38.19 -38.80
CA GLY A 343 -25.13 37.88 -40.14
C GLY A 343 -23.98 37.80 -41.16
N LYS A 344 -23.89 36.66 -41.88
CA LYS A 344 -23.18 36.32 -43.15
C LYS A 344 -22.35 35.04 -43.02
N SER A 345 -22.28 34.08 -43.94
CA SER A 345 -23.05 33.63 -45.12
C SER A 345 -22.14 32.60 -45.80
N GLY A 346 -22.64 31.42 -46.22
CA GLY A 346 -21.88 30.49 -47.05
C GLY A 346 -22.36 29.03 -46.99
N ASP A 347 -23.35 28.74 -47.83
CA ASP A 347 -24.12 27.51 -48.12
C ASP A 347 -23.31 26.54 -49.03
N PHE A 348 -23.48 25.20 -49.15
CA PHE A 348 -24.62 24.44 -49.68
C PHE A 348 -24.48 22.90 -49.57
N SER A 349 -25.64 22.23 -49.42
CA SER A 349 -26.09 20.95 -50.04
C SER A 349 -25.47 19.58 -49.66
N GLU A 350 -26.17 18.42 -49.68
CA GLU A 350 -27.58 17.96 -49.64
C GLU A 350 -27.59 16.40 -49.72
N LEU A 351 -28.77 15.77 -49.50
CA LEU A 351 -29.23 14.38 -49.81
C LEU A 351 -28.77 13.22 -48.88
N ALA A 352 -29.58 12.22 -48.48
CA ALA A 352 -31.02 11.92 -48.61
C ALA A 352 -31.38 10.72 -47.70
N LYS A 353 -32.65 10.64 -47.27
CA LYS A 353 -33.36 9.49 -46.65
C LYS A 353 -34.11 8.69 -47.76
N PRO A 354 -34.59 7.43 -47.57
CA PRO A 354 -35.84 7.13 -46.82
C PRO A 354 -35.91 5.78 -46.05
N ALA A 355 -36.91 5.69 -45.16
CA ALA A 355 -37.46 4.51 -44.45
C ALA A 355 -38.48 3.74 -45.37
N PRO A 356 -39.39 2.80 -44.96
CA PRO A 356 -40.04 2.50 -43.65
C PRO A 356 -40.18 0.95 -43.36
N GLY A 357 -40.83 0.40 -42.32
CA GLY A 357 -41.66 0.90 -41.21
C GLY A 357 -42.23 -0.23 -40.32
N THR A 358 -42.90 0.19 -39.22
CA THR A 358 -44.15 -0.33 -38.59
C THR A 358 -44.27 -1.81 -38.16
N ALA A 359 -44.89 -2.25 -37.05
CA ALA A 359 -45.78 -1.71 -36.01
C ALA A 359 -45.75 -2.71 -34.79
N ALA A 360 -45.79 -2.30 -33.50
CA ALA A 360 -46.96 -2.18 -32.59
C ALA A 360 -47.92 -3.40 -32.58
N SER A 361 -48.49 -3.98 -31.51
CA SER A 361 -48.71 -3.63 -30.09
C SER A 361 -49.48 -4.80 -29.38
N THR A 362 -49.60 -4.74 -28.04
CA THR A 362 -50.59 -5.42 -27.14
C THR A 362 -50.38 -6.92 -26.83
N GLY A 363 -50.65 -7.49 -25.64
CA GLY A 363 -51.23 -7.01 -24.39
C GLY A 363 -51.22 -8.10 -23.29
N ALA A 364 -51.13 -7.67 -22.02
CA ALA A 364 -51.99 -8.03 -20.88
C ALA A 364 -51.99 -9.45 -20.26
N ALA A 365 -51.59 -9.46 -18.97
CA ALA A 365 -52.15 -10.14 -17.78
C ALA A 365 -52.49 -11.65 -17.79
N ALA A 366 -51.92 -12.39 -16.83
CA ALA A 366 -52.66 -13.01 -15.69
C ALA A 366 -51.80 -14.06 -14.95
N GLN A 367 -51.78 -13.99 -13.61
CA GLN A 367 -51.52 -15.13 -12.74
C GLN A 367 -52.74 -16.07 -12.72
N PRO A 368 -52.54 -17.35 -12.35
CA PRO A 368 -53.14 -17.79 -11.09
C PRO A 368 -52.26 -18.77 -10.25
N LYS A 369 -52.57 -18.81 -8.96
CA LYS A 369 -52.33 -19.89 -7.95
C LYS A 369 -53.73 -20.40 -7.52
N PRO A 370 -53.91 -21.38 -6.62
CA PRO A 370 -53.30 -22.71 -6.38
C PRO A 370 -54.40 -23.81 -6.19
N ALA A 371 -54.04 -25.05 -5.78
CA ALA A 371 -54.81 -26.06 -4.98
C ALA A 371 -54.50 -27.52 -5.43
N SER A 372 -53.87 -28.39 -4.60
CA SER A 372 -54.47 -29.34 -3.61
C SER A 372 -55.10 -30.56 -4.30
N ARG A 373 -54.97 -31.86 -3.93
CA ARG A 373 -54.73 -32.68 -2.71
C ARG A 373 -54.56 -34.14 -3.26
N THR A 374 -53.87 -35.11 -2.65
CA THR A 374 -54.24 -36.03 -1.54
C THR A 374 -53.08 -37.04 -1.41
N GLY A 375 -52.62 -37.45 -0.21
CA GLY A 375 -53.00 -38.72 0.48
C GLY A 375 -52.36 -39.94 -0.21
N GLU A 376 -51.59 -40.85 0.38
CA GLU A 376 -51.59 -41.56 1.68
C GLU A 376 -50.20 -42.21 1.86
N ALA A 377 -49.54 -42.12 3.02
CA ALA A 377 -49.55 -43.05 4.17
C ALA A 377 -48.73 -44.37 4.01
N HIS A 378 -47.82 -44.55 4.98
CA HIS A 378 -46.94 -45.67 5.33
C HIS A 378 -47.65 -47.03 5.55
N PRO A 379 -46.93 -48.18 5.60
CA PRO A 379 -46.19 -48.68 6.79
C PRO A 379 -44.78 -49.23 6.42
N SER A 380 -43.70 -49.06 7.20
CA SER A 380 -43.30 -49.65 8.51
C SER A 380 -42.90 -51.14 8.50
N ALA A 381 -41.85 -51.43 9.28
CA ALA A 381 -41.17 -52.69 9.65
C ALA A 381 -40.02 -53.13 8.72
N GLY A 382 -38.82 -53.48 9.17
CA GLY A 382 -38.26 -53.63 10.53
C GLY A 382 -37.10 -54.65 10.52
N ALA A 383 -36.09 -54.41 11.37
CA ALA A 383 -35.01 -55.32 11.81
C ALA A 383 -33.88 -55.62 10.79
N SER A 384 -32.59 -55.78 11.12
CA SER A 384 -31.91 -56.07 12.40
C SER A 384 -30.36 -55.91 12.33
N HIS A 385 -29.75 -55.64 13.48
CA HIS A 385 -28.38 -55.99 13.96
C HIS A 385 -27.12 -55.38 13.28
N GLY A 386 -26.07 -54.96 14.01
CA GLY A 386 -25.73 -55.16 15.43
C GLY A 386 -24.63 -54.24 15.99
N GLU A 387 -24.43 -54.39 17.31
CA GLU A 387 -23.39 -53.87 18.22
C GLU A 387 -21.96 -53.85 17.64
N VAL A 388 -20.97 -53.07 18.12
CA VAL A 388 -20.50 -52.93 19.52
C VAL A 388 -19.72 -51.62 19.73
N ALA A 389 -19.66 -51.16 20.98
CA ALA A 389 -18.91 -50.03 21.49
C ALA A 389 -17.54 -50.41 22.11
N SER A 390 -16.73 -49.36 22.34
CA SER A 390 -15.77 -49.15 23.45
C SER A 390 -14.30 -49.58 23.37
N ALA A 391 -13.49 -48.63 23.89
CA ALA A 391 -12.25 -48.77 24.68
C ALA A 391 -10.97 -49.21 23.92
N GLU A 392 -9.73 -48.91 24.30
CA GLU A 392 -9.04 -48.09 25.30
C GLU A 392 -7.54 -48.09 24.90
N ALA A 393 -6.71 -47.29 25.60
CA ALA A 393 -5.25 -47.26 25.47
C ALA A 393 -4.54 -48.58 25.87
N PRO A 394 -3.21 -48.69 25.66
CA PRO A 394 -2.26 -48.50 26.79
C PRO A 394 -0.99 -47.69 26.38
N HIS A 395 -0.43 -46.79 27.20
CA HIS A 395 0.44 -46.94 28.40
C HIS A 395 1.81 -47.60 28.18
N THR A 396 2.88 -46.81 28.42
CA THR A 396 4.09 -47.09 29.27
C THR A 396 4.88 -45.77 29.40
N GLU A 397 4.85 -45.08 30.56
CA GLU A 397 5.85 -45.02 31.67
C GLU A 397 7.02 -44.03 31.40
N SER A 398 7.04 -42.86 32.06
CA SER A 398 7.65 -42.48 33.38
C SER A 398 9.19 -42.45 33.35
N ASP A 399 9.87 -41.35 33.72
CA ASP A 399 10.06 -40.96 35.12
C ASP A 399 10.24 -39.45 35.37
N ALA A 400 9.95 -39.08 36.61
CA ALA A 400 10.00 -37.77 37.24
C ALA A 400 11.10 -37.70 38.32
N ALA A 401 11.61 -36.49 38.60
CA ALA A 401 12.01 -35.94 39.92
C ALA A 401 12.86 -34.67 39.67
N ALA A 402 12.54 -33.43 40.06
CA ALA A 402 12.08 -32.81 41.33
C ALA A 402 13.21 -32.34 42.26
N ALA A 403 13.00 -31.12 42.80
CA ALA A 403 13.63 -30.46 43.96
C ALA A 403 15.00 -29.79 43.70
N SER A 404 15.37 -28.61 44.24
CA SER A 404 14.74 -27.66 45.19
C SER A 404 15.67 -26.43 45.34
N ALA A 405 15.12 -25.27 45.70
CA ALA A 405 15.87 -24.09 46.16
C ALA A 405 16.48 -24.30 47.56
N PRO A 406 17.45 -23.45 48.00
CA PRO A 406 17.09 -22.41 48.97
C PRO A 406 17.84 -21.06 48.79
N ALA A 407 17.54 -20.14 49.71
CA ALA A 407 17.68 -18.69 49.61
C ALA A 407 18.88 -18.04 50.36
N ALA A 408 19.21 -16.83 49.89
CA ALA A 408 19.57 -15.59 50.59
C ALA A 408 20.94 -15.33 51.28
N SER A 409 21.50 -14.17 50.88
CA SER A 409 22.26 -13.14 51.64
C SER A 409 23.80 -13.21 51.72
N SER A 410 24.49 -12.32 50.98
CA SER A 410 25.21 -11.14 51.51
C SER A 410 26.09 -10.46 50.45
N LEU A 411 25.95 -9.13 50.30
CA LEU A 411 26.88 -8.21 49.60
C LEU A 411 28.19 -8.02 50.41
N PRO A 412 29.36 -7.60 49.83
CA PRO A 412 29.52 -6.28 49.16
C PRO A 412 30.45 -6.17 47.93
N ALA A 413 30.25 -5.04 47.20
CA ALA A 413 31.10 -4.22 46.29
C ALA A 413 32.24 -4.91 45.49
N ASP A 414 32.38 -4.76 44.16
CA ASP A 414 32.78 -3.51 43.49
C ASP A 414 32.73 -3.62 41.94
N ALA A 415 32.76 -2.46 41.26
CA ALA A 415 33.19 -2.19 39.87
C ALA A 415 32.39 -2.69 38.62
N ALA A 416 31.59 -1.77 38.09
CA ALA A 416 31.48 -1.32 36.68
C ALA A 416 31.53 -2.32 35.49
N LYS A 417 30.43 -2.41 34.72
CA LYS A 417 30.38 -2.10 33.26
C LYS A 417 28.96 -2.21 32.68
N SER A 418 28.77 -1.43 31.61
CA SER A 418 27.56 -1.13 30.83
C SER A 418 26.89 -2.31 30.12
N GLY A 419 25.55 -2.32 30.12
CA GLY A 419 24.65 -3.06 29.23
C GLY A 419 23.23 -2.59 29.56
N GLY A 420 22.40 -2.15 28.62
CA GLY A 420 21.75 -2.99 27.62
C GLY A 420 20.25 -2.96 27.93
N ALA A 421 19.47 -2.41 27.00
CA ALA A 421 18.03 -2.20 27.13
C ALA A 421 17.25 -3.51 27.29
N ASN A 422 16.14 -3.47 28.02
CA ASN A 422 15.02 -4.38 27.79
C ASN A 422 13.71 -3.82 28.36
N ALA A 423 12.71 -3.63 27.48
CA ALA A 423 11.30 -3.98 27.70
C ALA A 423 10.44 -3.60 26.47
N THR A 424 10.14 -4.61 25.64
CA THR A 424 8.83 -5.03 25.09
C THR A 424 7.58 -4.34 25.67
N LEU A 425 6.40 -4.15 25.04
CA LEU A 425 5.66 -4.62 23.85
C LEU A 425 4.43 -3.68 23.76
N ASP A 426 3.88 -3.34 22.57
CA ASP A 426 2.53 -3.81 22.17
C ASP A 426 2.09 -3.36 20.75
N ARG A 427 1.28 -4.20 20.10
CA ARG A 427 0.79 -4.06 18.72
C ARG A 427 -0.52 -3.28 18.63
N SER A 428 -0.82 -2.71 17.47
CA SER A 428 -2.20 -2.58 16.98
C SER A 428 -2.28 -2.85 15.47
N LYS A 429 -3.49 -3.25 15.04
CA LYS A 429 -3.84 -4.08 13.88
C LYS A 429 -4.06 -3.29 12.56
N GLN A 430 -4.10 -4.04 11.46
CA GLN A 430 -4.38 -3.67 10.06
C GLN A 430 -5.43 -2.57 9.83
N GLY A 431 -5.24 -1.74 8.78
CA GLY A 431 -6.41 -1.30 8.01
C GLY A 431 -6.42 0.02 7.23
N GLN A 432 -5.46 0.95 7.35
CA GLN A 432 -5.55 2.23 6.59
C GLN A 432 -4.17 2.75 6.17
N GLY A 433 -3.86 2.63 4.87
CA GLY A 433 -2.68 3.21 4.26
C GLY A 433 -2.97 4.63 3.78
N HIS A 434 -2.44 5.62 4.48
CA HIS A 434 -2.13 6.94 3.89
C HIS A 434 -0.63 6.99 3.60
N PRO A 435 -0.22 7.37 2.37
CA PRO A 435 1.19 7.55 2.05
C PRO A 435 1.64 8.91 2.57
N VAL A 436 2.74 8.94 3.31
CA VAL A 436 3.47 10.20 3.57
C VAL A 436 4.86 10.01 2.99
N ALA A 437 5.18 10.92 2.06
CA ALA A 437 6.49 11.03 1.44
C ALA A 437 7.55 11.36 2.49
N LEU A 438 8.73 10.74 2.41
CA LEU A 438 9.87 11.08 3.26
C LEU A 438 11.05 11.54 2.41
N LEU A 439 11.50 12.74 2.77
CA LEU A 439 12.66 13.47 2.28
C LEU A 439 13.94 12.88 2.90
N ASN A 440 15.07 12.99 2.19
CA ASN A 440 16.36 12.36 2.46
C ASN A 440 16.89 12.52 3.91
N GLY A 441 17.45 11.44 4.46
CA GLY A 441 17.72 11.22 5.89
C GLY A 441 19.18 11.20 6.34
N ASP A 442 19.98 12.20 5.96
CA ASP A 442 21.36 12.33 6.49
C ASP A 442 21.53 13.41 7.57
N SER A 443 20.47 14.07 8.05
CA SER A 443 20.59 14.97 9.21
C SER A 443 19.54 14.66 10.30
N LYS A 444 20.02 14.26 11.48
CA LYS A 444 19.29 14.36 12.77
C LYS A 444 19.21 15.83 13.23
N GLU A 445 19.19 16.77 12.30
CA GLU A 445 19.42 18.17 12.59
C GLU A 445 18.08 18.90 12.58
N ALA A 446 17.65 19.37 13.75
CA ALA A 446 16.46 20.20 13.95
C ALA A 446 15.16 19.64 13.30
N PRO A 447 14.50 18.64 13.91
CA PRO A 447 13.34 17.95 13.33
C PRO A 447 12.17 18.85 12.88
N TRP A 448 12.00 20.01 13.51
CA TRP A 448 10.99 21.00 13.14
C TRP A 448 11.21 21.61 11.75
N MET A 449 12.42 21.51 11.20
CA MET A 449 12.74 22.00 9.86
C MET A 449 11.99 21.23 8.77
N ALA A 450 11.69 19.94 8.99
CA ALA A 450 10.88 19.16 8.06
C ALA A 450 9.51 19.82 7.84
N PHE A 451 8.82 20.20 8.93
CA PHE A 451 7.53 20.90 8.84
C PHE A 451 7.65 22.27 8.19
N ALA A 452 8.74 23.00 8.46
CA ALA A 452 8.96 24.30 7.84
C ALA A 452 9.12 24.17 6.31
N ILE A 453 9.91 23.19 5.86
CA ILE A 453 10.13 22.88 4.44
C ILE A 453 8.85 22.36 3.79
N GLU A 454 8.09 21.50 4.47
CA GLU A 454 6.80 21.00 3.97
C GLU A 454 5.79 22.12 3.77
N GLN A 455 5.70 23.08 4.68
CA GLN A 455 4.82 24.24 4.50
C GLN A 455 5.32 25.15 3.38
N ALA A 456 6.62 25.37 3.28
CA ALA A 456 7.21 26.15 2.18
C ALA A 456 6.90 25.52 0.81
N LYS A 457 7.00 24.19 0.71
CA LYS A 457 6.56 23.42 -0.45
C LYS A 457 5.05 23.55 -0.64
N LEU A 458 4.23 23.20 0.35
CA LEU A 458 2.76 23.24 0.26
C LEU A 458 2.24 24.57 -0.32
N TRP A 459 2.81 25.69 0.14
CA TRP A 459 2.35 27.01 -0.24
C TRP A 459 3.04 27.55 -1.49
N HIS A 460 4.20 27.04 -1.91
CA HIS A 460 4.88 27.44 -3.15
C HIS A 460 4.97 28.97 -3.38
N GLY A 461 5.05 29.77 -2.31
CA GLY A 461 5.10 31.24 -2.37
C GLY A 461 3.74 31.96 -2.40
N GLN A 462 2.63 31.24 -2.19
CA GLN A 462 1.31 31.83 -1.94
C GLN A 462 1.35 32.80 -0.75
N LYS A 463 0.54 33.85 -0.84
CA LYS A 463 0.49 34.92 0.16
C LYS A 463 -0.49 34.60 1.29
N GLU A 464 -0.34 35.30 2.39
CA GLU A 464 -1.11 35.16 3.62
C GLU A 464 -2.64 35.23 3.43
N ASP A 465 -3.13 35.95 2.43
CA ASP A 465 -4.54 36.02 2.05
C ASP A 465 -5.08 34.72 1.47
N VAL A 466 -4.21 33.91 0.84
CA VAL A 466 -4.51 32.55 0.39
C VAL A 466 -4.32 31.57 1.55
N ILE A 467 -3.20 31.66 2.25
CA ILE A 467 -2.84 30.73 3.35
C ILE A 467 -3.91 30.77 4.44
N THR A 468 -4.35 31.96 4.86
CA THR A 468 -5.30 32.14 5.97
C THR A 468 -6.64 31.44 5.77
N ASN A 469 -7.02 31.15 4.51
CA ASN A 469 -8.28 30.47 4.19
C ASN A 469 -8.24 28.97 4.49
N THR A 470 -7.03 28.41 4.61
CA THR A 470 -6.82 26.99 4.90
C THR A 470 -6.30 26.78 6.31
N ILE A 471 -5.31 27.58 6.72
CA ILE A 471 -4.68 27.49 8.03
C ILE A 471 -4.38 28.88 8.55
N ASN A 472 -4.68 29.10 9.83
CA ASN A 472 -4.23 30.27 10.55
C ASN A 472 -3.26 29.82 11.64
N TYR A 473 -1.96 29.98 11.39
CA TYR A 473 -0.90 29.61 12.34
C TYR A 473 -1.08 30.24 13.73
N HIS A 474 -1.70 31.42 13.85
CA HIS A 474 -2.02 31.99 15.16
C HIS A 474 -2.97 31.08 15.96
N HIS A 475 -4.05 30.63 15.34
CA HIS A 475 -5.02 29.74 15.98
C HIS A 475 -4.39 28.40 16.36
N GLU A 476 -3.55 27.84 15.48
CA GLU A 476 -2.90 26.55 15.71
C GLU A 476 -1.93 26.55 16.90
N VAL A 477 -1.37 27.71 17.25
CA VAL A 477 -0.51 27.90 18.43
C VAL A 477 -1.26 28.49 19.64
N GLY A 478 -2.58 28.65 19.55
CA GLY A 478 -3.41 29.16 20.65
C GLY A 478 -3.42 30.69 20.81
N SER A 479 -3.01 31.44 19.80
CA SER A 479 -3.16 32.90 19.76
C SER A 479 -4.56 33.30 19.29
N ALA A 480 -5.08 34.40 19.84
CA ALA A 480 -6.42 34.91 19.55
C ALA A 480 -6.55 35.67 18.21
N LEU A 481 -5.46 35.84 17.46
CA LEU A 481 -5.46 36.54 16.18
C LEU A 481 -6.20 35.72 15.11
N LYS A 482 -7.19 36.34 14.47
CA LYS A 482 -8.17 35.65 13.60
C LYS A 482 -7.75 35.52 12.14
N SER A 483 -6.70 36.23 11.71
CA SER A 483 -6.22 36.17 10.33
C SER A 483 -4.71 36.36 10.28
N LEU A 484 -4.06 35.73 9.29
CA LEU A 484 -2.67 36.00 8.94
C LEU A 484 -2.51 37.32 8.18
N VAL A 485 -3.60 37.87 7.63
CA VAL A 485 -3.55 38.98 6.69
C VAL A 485 -3.32 40.32 7.38
N GLY A 486 -2.40 41.11 6.83
CA GLY A 486 -2.20 42.51 7.14
C GLY A 486 -1.02 42.75 8.08
N ASP A 487 -0.43 43.94 7.94
CA ASP A 487 0.80 44.33 8.67
C ASP A 487 0.65 44.34 10.21
N GLY A 488 -0.57 44.31 10.73
CA GLY A 488 -0.88 44.20 12.17
C GLY A 488 -0.92 42.77 12.72
N ASN A 489 -0.85 41.75 11.86
CA ASN A 489 -0.96 40.33 12.21
C ASN A 489 0.32 39.54 11.87
N PRO A 490 1.50 39.92 12.41
CA PRO A 490 2.73 39.25 12.04
C PRO A 490 2.74 37.79 12.52
N TRP A 491 2.78 36.85 11.59
CA TRP A 491 2.64 35.41 11.89
C TRP A 491 3.95 34.61 11.85
N CYS A 492 5.10 35.27 11.72
CA CYS A 492 6.42 34.63 11.69
C CYS A 492 6.69 33.76 12.94
N ALA A 493 6.43 34.28 14.14
CA ALA A 493 6.62 33.55 15.38
C ALA A 493 5.62 32.41 15.57
N SER A 494 4.37 32.62 15.11
CA SER A 494 3.34 31.58 15.16
C SER A 494 3.66 30.43 14.22
N PHE A 495 4.21 30.71 13.05
CA PHE A 495 4.73 29.68 12.14
C PHE A 495 5.87 28.87 12.78
N VAL A 496 6.87 29.55 13.37
CA VAL A 496 7.99 28.89 14.05
C VAL A 496 7.51 28.01 15.21
N ASN A 497 6.64 28.54 16.08
CA ASN A 497 6.07 27.78 17.19
C ASN A 497 5.19 26.62 16.70
N TRP A 498 4.47 26.79 15.59
CA TRP A 498 3.71 25.71 14.97
C TRP A 498 4.63 24.59 14.51
N CYS A 499 5.71 24.87 13.77
CA CYS A 499 6.68 23.86 13.35
C CYS A 499 7.31 23.12 14.55
N LEU A 500 7.65 23.86 15.62
CA LEU A 500 8.16 23.28 16.86
C LEU A 500 7.13 22.38 17.55
N LYS A 501 5.86 22.82 17.62
CA LYS A 501 4.74 22.05 18.17
C LYS A 501 4.50 20.76 17.40
N GLN A 502 4.52 20.79 16.06
CA GLN A 502 4.38 19.59 15.23
C GLN A 502 5.53 18.59 15.48
N ALA A 503 6.73 19.10 15.74
CA ALA A 503 7.88 18.30 16.14
C ALA A 503 7.92 17.93 17.63
N LEU A 504 6.85 18.20 18.39
CA LEU A 504 6.71 17.91 19.83
C LEU A 504 7.70 18.66 20.73
N TYR A 505 8.20 19.81 20.27
CA TYR A 505 8.97 20.74 21.09
C TYR A 505 8.06 21.74 21.79
N LYS A 506 8.47 22.17 22.99
CA LYS A 506 7.75 23.19 23.74
C LYS A 506 7.76 24.51 22.98
N MET A 507 6.59 25.12 22.84
CA MET A 507 6.43 26.47 22.32
C MET A 507 6.85 27.52 23.35
N THR A 508 7.00 28.75 22.90
CA THR A 508 7.11 29.90 23.81
C THR A 508 5.75 30.22 24.45
N ALA A 509 5.77 30.86 25.61
CA ALA A 509 4.55 31.26 26.33
C ALA A 509 3.73 32.33 25.58
N ALA A 510 4.36 33.10 24.70
CA ALA A 510 3.73 34.09 23.83
C ALA A 510 4.01 33.75 22.35
N PRO A 511 3.32 32.76 21.78
CA PRO A 511 3.73 32.12 20.53
C PRO A 511 3.55 32.98 19.27
N ALA A 512 2.85 34.11 19.36
CA ALA A 512 2.76 35.11 18.29
C ALA A 512 3.80 36.23 18.40
N ASP A 513 4.52 36.34 19.52
CA ASP A 513 5.57 37.35 19.68
C ASP A 513 6.92 36.81 19.20
N SER A 514 7.49 37.45 18.17
CA SER A 514 8.83 37.15 17.64
C SER A 514 9.94 37.22 18.69
N GLN A 515 9.77 38.02 19.75
CA GLN A 515 10.77 38.19 20.80
C GLN A 515 10.66 37.14 21.91
N SER A 516 9.58 36.37 21.94
CA SER A 516 9.30 35.42 23.02
C SER A 516 10.40 34.37 23.22
N PHE A 517 11.08 33.94 22.15
CA PHE A 517 12.20 33.00 22.22
C PHE A 517 13.40 33.52 23.03
N ARG A 518 13.53 34.84 23.18
CA ARG A 518 14.62 35.48 23.95
C ARG A 518 14.40 35.43 25.46
N HIS A 519 13.16 35.24 25.88
CA HIS A 519 12.69 35.42 27.24
C HIS A 519 11.95 34.19 27.75
N ASN A 520 12.17 33.02 27.13
CA ASN A 520 11.50 31.78 27.47
C ASN A 520 12.50 30.70 27.88
N ASP A 521 12.27 30.07 29.03
CA ASP A 521 13.17 29.08 29.61
C ASP A 521 13.31 27.80 28.76
N ASN A 522 12.40 27.55 27.82
CA ASN A 522 12.51 26.41 26.91
C ASN A 522 13.53 26.64 25.79
N PHE A 523 14.07 27.86 25.64
CA PHE A 523 15.00 28.22 24.59
C PHE A 523 16.30 28.76 25.15
N VAL A 524 17.41 28.28 24.59
CA VAL A 524 18.75 28.67 25.00
C VAL A 524 19.43 29.39 23.85
N LYS A 525 20.06 30.52 24.16
CA LYS A 525 20.84 31.30 23.21
C LYS A 525 22.15 30.59 22.88
N ILE A 526 22.52 30.57 21.61
CA ILE A 526 23.83 30.10 21.11
C ILE A 526 24.53 31.22 20.34
N ASP A 527 25.86 31.12 20.25
CA ASP A 527 26.72 32.21 19.74
C ASP A 527 26.85 32.22 18.21
N LYS A 528 26.62 31.08 17.55
CA LYS A 528 26.79 30.89 16.11
C LYS A 528 25.55 30.21 15.50
N PRO A 529 25.22 30.50 14.24
CA PRO A 529 24.09 29.87 13.58
C PRO A 529 24.35 28.38 13.33
N VAL A 530 23.38 27.55 13.68
CA VAL A 530 23.33 26.11 13.31
C VAL A 530 22.01 25.83 12.61
N PHE A 531 21.93 24.75 11.84
CA PHE A 531 20.73 24.44 11.07
C PHE A 531 19.54 24.27 12.01
N GLY A 532 18.43 24.89 11.64
CA GLY A 532 17.18 24.95 12.37
C GLY A 532 17.18 25.79 13.65
N ALA A 533 18.27 26.47 14.02
CA ALA A 533 18.21 27.45 15.09
C ALA A 533 17.19 28.56 14.77
N VAL A 534 16.44 29.03 15.76
CA VAL A 534 15.54 30.17 15.62
C VAL A 534 16.37 31.45 15.67
N ALA A 535 16.53 32.11 14.53
CA ALA A 535 17.14 33.43 14.46
C ALA A 535 16.10 34.49 14.81
N VAL A 536 16.39 35.31 15.83
CA VAL A 536 15.48 36.38 16.29
C VAL A 536 16.06 37.74 15.95
N TYR A 537 15.27 38.54 15.24
CA TYR A 537 15.60 39.90 14.83
C TYR A 537 14.65 40.90 15.49
N LYS A 538 15.14 42.11 15.76
CA LYS A 538 14.34 43.22 16.26
C LYS A 538 14.69 44.49 15.51
N HIS A 539 13.69 45.05 14.82
CA HIS A 539 13.78 46.30 14.07
C HIS A 539 12.97 47.40 14.77
N ARG A 540 13.09 48.64 14.29
CA ARG A 540 12.43 49.82 14.91
C ARG A 540 10.90 49.72 15.00
N LYS A 541 10.27 48.92 14.14
CA LYS A 541 8.81 48.80 14.00
C LYS A 541 8.26 47.39 14.29
N GLY A 542 9.05 46.49 14.87
CA GLY A 542 8.64 45.11 15.11
C GLY A 542 9.83 44.15 15.28
N GLY A 543 9.57 42.85 15.10
CA GLY A 543 10.62 41.83 15.10
C GLY A 543 10.28 40.69 14.15
N HIS A 544 11.25 39.81 13.95
CA HIS A 544 11.12 38.64 13.10
C HIS A 544 11.74 37.42 13.75
N ALA A 545 11.15 36.25 13.52
CA ALA A 545 11.68 34.97 13.94
C ALA A 545 11.53 33.98 12.78
N ALA A 546 12.63 33.33 12.41
CA ALA A 546 12.69 32.33 11.35
C ALA A 546 13.79 31.32 11.65
N PHE A 547 13.78 30.19 10.95
CA PHE A 547 14.78 29.15 11.15
C PHE A 547 16.00 29.37 10.26
N VAL A 548 17.19 29.20 10.81
CA VAL A 548 18.44 29.13 10.06
C VAL A 548 18.42 27.88 9.18
N TYR A 549 18.68 28.02 7.89
CA TYR A 549 18.74 26.89 6.95
C TYR A 549 20.13 26.75 6.31
N ALA A 550 20.65 27.84 5.76
CA ALA A 550 21.95 27.87 5.08
C ALA A 550 22.70 29.14 5.48
N GLN A 551 23.85 29.39 4.87
CA GLN A 551 24.56 30.65 4.95
C GLN A 551 24.96 31.16 3.56
N THR A 552 25.22 32.46 3.43
CA THR A 552 25.84 33.04 2.24
C THR A 552 27.33 32.75 2.21
N SER A 553 27.99 33.06 1.09
CA SER A 553 29.46 33.02 0.98
C SER A 553 30.18 33.93 1.98
N THR A 554 29.50 34.97 2.49
CA THR A 554 30.00 35.88 3.53
C THR A 554 29.71 35.39 4.95
N GLY A 555 29.07 34.23 5.11
CA GLY A 555 28.71 33.64 6.40
C GLY A 555 27.44 34.22 7.04
N ALA A 556 26.65 35.01 6.31
CA ALA A 556 25.38 35.51 6.79
C ALA A 556 24.30 34.40 6.73
N PRO A 557 23.47 34.21 7.76
CA PRO A 557 22.47 33.14 7.76
C PRO A 557 21.34 33.41 6.76
N ILE A 558 20.95 32.36 6.04
CA ILE A 558 19.76 32.32 5.19
C ILE A 558 18.65 31.61 5.95
N LEU A 559 17.48 32.24 6.00
CA LEU A 559 16.40 31.88 6.90
C LEU A 559 15.20 31.33 6.15
N LEU A 560 14.62 30.23 6.64
CA LEU A 560 13.31 29.73 6.25
C LEU A 560 12.27 30.14 7.30
N GLY A 561 11.25 30.88 6.87
CA GLY A 561 10.28 31.46 7.81
C GLY A 561 9.01 31.95 7.14
N GLY A 562 7.95 32.04 7.94
CA GLY A 562 6.65 32.59 7.55
C GLY A 562 6.60 34.11 7.67
N ASN A 563 5.63 34.70 6.98
CA ASN A 563 5.42 36.14 6.87
C ASN A 563 6.61 36.93 6.29
N GLN A 564 7.47 36.27 5.51
CA GLN A 564 8.50 36.96 4.74
C GLN A 564 7.91 37.31 3.39
N SER A 565 7.77 38.60 3.05
CA SER A 565 6.98 39.02 1.88
C SER A 565 5.56 38.42 1.85
N ASP A 566 4.92 38.32 3.01
CA ASP A 566 3.58 37.75 3.23
C ASP A 566 3.47 36.26 2.89
N ALA A 567 4.58 35.55 2.76
CA ALA A 567 4.63 34.15 2.35
C ALA A 567 5.61 33.35 3.23
N ILE A 568 5.68 32.05 2.99
CA ILE A 568 6.72 31.17 3.50
C ILE A 568 7.79 31.03 2.42
N ASN A 569 9.01 31.48 2.70
CA ASN A 569 10.12 31.43 1.74
C ASN A 569 11.48 31.49 2.44
N PHE A 570 12.53 31.34 1.64
CA PHE A 570 13.90 31.62 2.04
C PHE A 570 14.23 33.10 1.88
N GLY A 571 14.81 33.70 2.91
CA GLY A 571 15.13 35.11 2.97
C GLY A 571 16.37 35.40 3.82
N MET A 572 16.74 36.68 3.87
CA MET A 572 17.78 37.21 4.76
C MET A 572 17.23 38.41 5.52
N GLN A 573 17.93 38.78 6.59
CA GLN A 573 17.64 39.94 7.43
C GLN A 573 18.94 40.68 7.75
N LEU A 574 18.82 41.98 8.03
CA LEU A 574 19.97 42.84 8.38
C LEU A 574 20.75 42.28 9.58
N PRO A 575 22.07 42.06 9.46
CA PRO A 575 22.90 41.60 10.58
C PRO A 575 22.84 42.51 11.82
N SER A 576 22.65 43.81 11.64
CA SER A 576 22.54 44.80 12.73
C SER A 576 21.27 44.63 13.58
N GLU A 577 20.26 43.93 13.05
CA GLU A 577 18.97 43.72 13.73
C GLU A 577 18.93 42.37 14.48
N LEU A 578 19.91 41.49 14.26
CA LEU A 578 20.01 40.19 14.90
C LEU A 578 20.18 40.34 16.43
N LYS A 579 19.35 39.63 17.19
CA LYS A 579 19.41 39.56 18.66
C LYS A 579 19.98 38.24 19.17
N GLY A 580 20.00 37.22 18.33
CA GLY A 580 20.69 35.97 18.60
C GLY A 580 20.04 34.79 17.91
N PHE A 581 20.69 33.64 18.07
CA PHE A 581 20.19 32.35 17.66
C PHE A 581 19.75 31.60 18.90
N TYR A 582 18.56 31.01 18.85
CA TYR A 582 17.95 30.32 19.96
C TYR A 582 17.59 28.92 19.52
N VAL A 583 17.89 27.93 20.37
CA VAL A 583 17.51 26.54 20.14
C VAL A 583 16.66 26.06 21.30
N PRO A 584 15.74 25.11 21.09
CA PRO A 584 15.10 24.44 22.21
C PRO A 584 16.15 23.86 23.15
N ALA A 585 15.94 23.96 24.47
CA ALA A 585 16.88 23.48 25.48
C ALA A 585 17.26 22.01 25.27
N ALA A 586 16.32 21.18 24.83
CA ALA A 586 16.54 19.77 24.49
C ALA A 586 17.48 19.55 23.29
N TYR A 587 17.65 20.54 22.41
CA TYR A 587 18.53 20.50 21.25
C TYR A 587 19.90 21.15 21.52
N LEU A 588 20.06 21.85 22.64
CA LEU A 588 21.29 22.60 22.97
C LEU A 588 22.55 21.75 22.90
N LYS A 589 22.53 20.54 23.47
CA LYS A 589 23.69 19.64 23.48
C LYS A 589 24.13 19.30 22.04
N PHE A 590 23.17 18.98 21.18
CA PHE A 590 23.45 18.68 19.77
C PHE A 590 24.03 19.92 19.06
N ALA A 591 23.42 21.09 19.26
CA ALA A 591 23.92 22.34 18.68
C ALA A 591 25.37 22.64 19.12
N GLN A 592 25.69 22.46 20.40
CA GLN A 592 27.04 22.62 20.93
C GLN A 592 28.03 21.63 20.32
N GLU A 593 27.63 20.37 20.14
CA GLU A 593 28.45 19.36 19.47
C GLU A 593 28.73 19.70 18.00
N GLN A 594 27.74 20.21 17.25
CA GLN A 594 27.95 20.67 15.87
C GLN A 594 28.93 21.83 15.80
N LEU A 595 28.78 22.80 16.70
CA LEU A 595 29.69 23.94 16.81
C LEU A 595 31.11 23.51 17.19
N ALA A 596 31.26 22.55 18.11
CA ALA A 596 32.55 22.01 18.52
C ALA A 596 33.24 21.22 17.40
N LYS A 597 32.46 20.49 16.59
CA LYS A 597 32.97 19.77 15.40
C LYS A 597 33.32 20.70 14.24
N GLY A 598 32.95 21.97 14.30
CA GLY A 598 33.18 22.93 13.23
C GLY A 598 32.34 22.66 11.97
N VAL A 599 31.21 21.96 12.12
CA VAL A 599 30.27 21.73 11.01
C VAL A 599 29.73 23.08 10.55
N LYS A 600 29.86 23.35 9.24
CA LYS A 600 29.44 24.62 8.63
C LYS A 600 28.10 24.44 7.95
N LEU A 601 27.27 25.47 8.01
CA LEU A 601 26.06 25.56 7.19
C LEU A 601 26.42 25.50 5.71
N GLU A 602 25.55 24.85 4.95
CA GLU A 602 25.64 24.85 3.49
C GLU A 602 25.66 26.28 2.95
N THR A 603 26.47 26.53 1.94
CA THR A 603 26.58 27.85 1.31
C THR A 603 25.63 27.94 0.13
N SER A 604 24.71 28.90 0.13
CA SER A 604 23.72 29.09 -0.95
C SER A 604 23.29 30.56 -1.07
N THR A 605 22.23 30.84 -1.85
CA THR A 605 21.54 32.13 -1.88
C THR A 605 20.04 31.93 -1.62
N PRO A 606 19.32 32.93 -1.09
CA PRO A 606 17.87 32.83 -0.95
C PRO A 606 17.16 32.57 -2.28
N LYS A 607 17.69 33.10 -3.39
CA LYS A 607 17.13 32.87 -4.71
C LYS A 607 17.23 31.39 -5.08
N ASP A 608 18.43 30.81 -4.99
CA ASP A 608 18.67 29.43 -5.40
C ASP A 608 17.85 28.45 -4.55
N LEU A 609 17.75 28.68 -3.24
CA LEU A 609 16.89 27.87 -2.37
C LEU A 609 15.40 28.02 -2.72
N ASN A 610 14.90 29.23 -2.96
CA ASN A 610 13.51 29.39 -3.38
C ASN A 610 13.24 28.70 -4.73
N ASP A 611 14.18 28.76 -5.67
CA ASP A 611 14.07 28.09 -6.98
C ASP A 611 14.09 26.55 -6.81
N GLU A 612 14.99 26.02 -5.99
CA GLU A 612 15.10 24.59 -5.65
C GLU A 612 13.80 24.05 -5.05
N PHE A 613 13.18 24.81 -4.16
CA PHE A 613 11.93 24.43 -3.50
C PHE A 613 10.67 24.86 -4.29
N HIS A 614 10.83 25.40 -5.50
CA HIS A 614 9.74 25.89 -6.37
C HIS A 614 8.82 26.90 -5.65
N ILE A 615 9.41 27.85 -4.94
CA ILE A 615 8.71 28.89 -4.18
C ILE A 615 8.75 30.19 -4.98
N THR A 616 7.61 30.57 -5.58
CA THR A 616 7.50 31.79 -6.39
C THR A 616 6.65 32.82 -5.69
N PHE A 617 7.26 33.97 -5.35
CA PHE A 617 6.55 35.07 -4.69
C PHE A 617 7.03 36.42 -5.20
N ALA A 618 6.11 37.40 -5.22
CA ALA A 618 6.47 38.78 -5.51
C ALA A 618 7.08 39.42 -4.26
N LYS A 619 8.38 39.72 -4.28
CA LYS A 619 9.03 40.49 -3.20
C LYS A 619 8.29 41.81 -3.02
N LYS A 620 7.87 42.13 -1.79
CA LYS A 620 7.34 43.47 -1.47
C LYS A 620 8.43 44.50 -1.81
N LYS A 621 8.11 45.55 -2.58
CA LYS A 621 9.04 46.66 -2.96
C LYS A 621 9.77 47.33 -1.77
N LYS A 622 9.35 47.07 -0.52
CA LYS A 622 9.97 47.58 0.70
C LYS A 622 10.90 46.59 1.43
N ASN A 623 10.91 45.31 1.06
CA ASN A 623 11.65 44.24 1.75
C ASN A 623 12.47 43.35 0.79
N ALA A 624 12.63 43.75 -0.48
CA ALA A 624 13.55 43.10 -1.40
C ALA A 624 14.97 43.58 -1.05
N ASP A 625 15.62 42.80 -0.19
CA ASP A 625 16.92 43.05 0.44
C ASP A 625 16.86 44.11 1.55
N ARG A 626 16.62 43.61 2.77
CA ARG A 626 17.18 44.18 3.98
C ARG A 626 18.00 43.09 4.67
#